data_AF-A0A662RJJ5-F1
#
_entry.id   AF-A0A662RJJ5-F1
#
_cell.length_a   1.000
_cell.length_b   1.000
_cell.length_c   1.000
_cell.angle_alpha   90.00
_cell.angle_beta   90.00
_cell.angle_gamma   90.00
#
_symmetry.space_group_name_H-M   'P 1'
#
loop_
_entity.id
_entity.type
_entity.pdbx_description
1 polymer ?
#
loop_
_entity_poly.entity_id
_entity_poly.type
_entity_poly.pdbx_seq_one_letter_code
_entity_poly.pdbx_strand_id
1 'polypeptide(L)'
;MTEEKMVKEKEALVLELEPSDLDTLAEILSTIKFLRNFMNDQMLHDVSEIMSALFKLTNAMASTDLVDIMERGLQDPELDKALLNPPKVGTWGLIRAMKDEEVRKGMGIMIELLKAIGRASTS
;
A
#
# COMPACT_ATOMS: atom_id res chain seq x y z
N MET A 1 47.92 -26.62 10.45
CA MET A 1 46.77 -27.50 10.74
C MET A 1 46.02 -26.82 11.88
N THR A 2 44.99 -26.01 11.68
CA THR A 2 44.10 -25.86 10.51
C THR A 2 43.43 -24.50 10.67
N GLU A 3 43.82 -23.52 9.85
CA GLU A 3 43.04 -22.31 9.59
C GLU A 3 41.89 -22.72 8.67
N GLU A 4 40.75 -23.08 9.24
CA GLU A 4 39.54 -23.30 8.45
C GLU A 4 38.38 -23.35 9.43
N LYS A 5 37.61 -22.25 9.52
CA LYS A 5 36.16 -22.27 9.25
C LYS A 5 35.49 -20.96 9.64
N MET A 6 34.81 -20.39 8.63
CA MET A 6 33.62 -19.55 8.73
C MET A 6 33.83 -18.03 8.88
N VAL A 7 34.67 -17.46 8.02
CA VAL A 7 34.28 -16.18 7.39
C VAL A 7 33.18 -16.54 6.39
N LYS A 8 31.94 -16.18 6.72
CA LYS A 8 30.78 -16.32 5.84
C LYS A 8 31.13 -15.78 4.45
N GLU A 9 31.17 -16.69 3.48
CA GLU A 9 31.14 -16.36 2.05
C GLU A 9 30.05 -15.32 1.82
N LYS A 10 30.46 -14.10 1.47
CA LYS A 10 29.65 -13.32 0.54
C LYS A 10 29.72 -14.13 -0.75
N GLU A 11 28.68 -14.94 -1.01
CA GLU A 11 28.44 -15.47 -2.34
C GLU A 11 28.45 -14.26 -3.28
N ALA A 12 29.58 -14.06 -3.94
CA ALA A 12 29.67 -13.11 -5.02
C ALA A 12 28.69 -13.64 -6.06
N LEU A 13 27.65 -12.87 -6.34
CA LEU A 13 26.79 -13.09 -7.49
C LEU A 13 27.69 -12.91 -8.72
N VAL A 14 28.32 -14.00 -9.15
CA VAL A 14 29.10 -14.07 -10.39
C VAL A 14 28.07 -14.08 -11.51
N LEU A 15 27.65 -12.89 -11.90
CA LEU A 15 26.88 -12.68 -13.11
C LEU A 15 27.87 -12.79 -14.27
N GLU A 16 27.83 -13.92 -14.99
CA GLU A 16 28.45 -14.02 -16.31
C GLU A 16 27.65 -13.12 -17.26
N LEU A 17 28.06 -11.87 -17.36
CA LEU A 17 27.45 -10.90 -18.27
C LEU A 17 28.03 -11.11 -19.66
N GLU A 18 27.17 -11.42 -20.62
CA GLU A 18 27.55 -11.37 -22.02
C GLU A 18 27.75 -9.90 -22.46
N PRO A 19 28.50 -9.64 -23.55
CA PRO A 19 28.64 -8.30 -24.10
C PRO A 19 27.30 -7.59 -24.36
N SER A 20 26.28 -8.36 -24.76
CA SER A 20 24.89 -7.93 -24.95
C SER A 20 24.21 -7.46 -23.66
N ASP A 21 24.53 -8.06 -22.51
CA ASP A 21 24.02 -7.62 -21.21
C ASP A 21 24.64 -6.28 -20.81
N LEU A 22 25.94 -6.09 -21.09
CA LEU A 22 26.64 -4.83 -20.84
C LEU A 22 26.07 -3.69 -21.69
N ASP A 23 25.74 -3.97 -22.95
CA ASP A 23 25.09 -3.01 -23.85
C ASP A 23 23.68 -2.64 -23.34
N THR A 24 22.90 -3.62 -22.88
CA THR A 24 21.57 -3.40 -22.29
C THR A 24 21.64 -2.56 -21.02
N LEU A 25 22.60 -2.84 -20.14
CA LEU A 25 22.84 -2.05 -18.93
C LEU A 25 23.28 -0.63 -19.27
N ALA A 26 24.12 -0.46 -20.28
CA ALA A 26 24.54 0.86 -20.75
C ALA A 26 23.36 1.66 -21.32
N GLU A 27 22.45 1.02 -22.03
CA GLU A 27 21.23 1.62 -22.56
C GLU A 27 20.29 2.06 -21.43
N ILE A 28 20.04 1.20 -20.44
CA ILE A 28 19.25 1.54 -19.25
C ILE A 28 19.88 2.73 -18.51
N LEU A 29 21.20 2.71 -18.31
CA LEU A 29 21.92 3.80 -17.65
C LEU A 29 21.80 5.10 -18.45
N SER A 30 21.81 5.01 -19.78
CA SER A 30 21.63 6.14 -20.69
C SER A 30 20.22 6.72 -20.59
N THR A 31 19.18 5.87 -20.55
CA THR A 31 17.79 6.29 -20.33
C THR A 31 17.63 6.97 -18.97
N ILE A 32 18.21 6.41 -17.91
CA ILE A 32 18.20 7.02 -16.57
C ILE A 32 18.90 8.38 -16.58
N LYS A 33 20.06 8.50 -17.25
CA LYS A 33 20.77 9.78 -17.41
C LYS A 33 19.94 10.79 -18.19
N PHE A 34 19.28 10.37 -19.27
CA PHE A 34 18.38 11.22 -20.05
C PHE A 34 17.22 11.76 -19.19
N LEU A 35 16.56 10.87 -18.44
CA LEU A 35 15.49 11.25 -17.51
C LEU A 35 16.02 12.19 -16.42
N ARG A 36 17.19 11.91 -15.85
CA ARG A 36 17.83 12.78 -14.85
C ARG A 36 18.19 14.15 -15.39
N ASN A 37 18.64 14.25 -16.64
CA ASN A 37 18.99 15.52 -17.26
C ASN A 37 17.74 16.35 -17.62
N PHE A 38 16.60 15.69 -17.84
CA PHE A 38 15.32 16.34 -18.09
C PHE A 38 14.63 16.76 -16.77
N MET A 39 14.81 15.99 -15.70
CA MET A 39 14.34 16.33 -14.37
C MET A 39 15.25 17.38 -13.72
N ASN A 40 14.71 18.57 -13.47
CA ASN A 40 15.38 19.54 -12.61
C ASN A 40 15.24 19.12 -11.13
N ASP A 41 16.11 19.65 -10.26
CA ASP A 41 16.13 19.39 -8.81
C ASP A 41 14.76 19.63 -8.14
N GLN A 42 14.00 20.62 -8.63
CA GLN A 42 12.64 20.87 -8.17
C GLN A 42 11.68 19.70 -8.48
N MET A 43 11.76 19.11 -9.67
CA MET A 43 10.90 17.97 -10.04
C MET A 43 11.27 16.72 -9.23
N LEU A 44 12.57 16.51 -8.97
CA LEU A 44 13.01 15.42 -8.09
C LEU A 44 12.48 15.61 -6.66
N HIS A 45 12.45 16.85 -6.17
CA HIS A 45 11.87 17.18 -4.89
C HIS A 45 10.37 16.88 -4.85
N ASP A 46 9.60 17.36 -5.83
CA ASP A 46 8.15 17.15 -5.91
C ASP A 46 7.80 15.65 -6.02
N VAL A 47 8.55 14.89 -6.83
CA VAL A 47 8.41 13.42 -6.93
C VAL A 47 8.73 12.77 -5.58
N SER A 48 9.79 13.21 -4.89
CA SER A 48 10.15 12.69 -3.58
C SER A 48 9.08 12.98 -2.52
N GLU A 49 8.41 14.13 -2.57
CA GLU A 49 7.28 14.45 -1.69
C GLU A 49 6.10 13.52 -1.96
N ILE A 50 5.72 13.33 -3.22
CA ILE A 50 4.66 12.40 -3.61
C ILE A 50 4.99 10.97 -3.16
N MET A 51 6.22 10.52 -3.44
CA MET A 51 6.67 9.18 -3.04
C MET A 51 6.69 9.03 -1.51
N SER A 52 7.10 10.07 -0.78
CA SER A 52 7.07 10.05 0.68
C SER A 52 5.64 9.99 1.22
N ALA A 53 4.70 10.72 0.63
CA ALA A 53 3.29 10.64 0.99
C ALA A 53 2.73 9.25 0.71
N LEU A 54 3.02 8.68 -0.47
CA LEU A 54 2.65 7.32 -0.82
C LEU A 54 3.24 6.30 0.15
N PHE A 55 4.52 6.38 0.50
CA PHE A 55 5.14 5.46 1.46
C PHE A 55 4.55 5.59 2.86
N LYS A 56 4.22 6.81 3.32
CA LYS A 56 3.53 7.00 4.61
C LYS A 56 2.16 6.34 4.59
N LEU A 57 1.40 6.48 3.49
CA LEU A 57 0.11 5.82 3.32
C LEU A 57 0.26 4.31 3.26
N THR A 58 1.17 3.77 2.44
CA THR A 58 1.44 2.34 2.34
C THR A 58 1.86 1.75 3.69
N ASN A 59 2.71 2.46 4.43
CA ASN A 59 3.13 2.01 5.77
C ASN A 59 1.97 2.04 6.77
N ALA A 60 1.12 3.07 6.74
CA ALA A 60 -0.09 3.12 7.55
C ALA A 60 -1.07 1.99 7.17
N MET A 61 -1.20 1.69 5.89
CA MET A 61 -2.05 0.61 5.39
C MET A 61 -1.52 -0.76 5.82
N ALA A 62 -0.22 -1.01 5.68
CA ALA A 62 0.42 -2.27 6.07
C ALA A 62 0.47 -2.48 7.59
N SER A 63 0.35 -1.42 8.38
CA SER A 63 0.46 -1.46 9.85
C SER A 63 -0.88 -1.49 10.56
N THR A 64 -2.01 -1.52 9.85
CA THR A 64 -3.34 -1.44 10.48
C THR A 64 -4.25 -2.58 10.04
N ASP A 65 -4.82 -3.29 11.02
CA ASP A 65 -5.86 -4.30 10.82
C ASP A 65 -7.12 -3.73 10.11
N LEU A 66 -7.27 -2.40 10.10
CA LEU A 66 -8.36 -1.70 9.42
C LEU A 66 -8.35 -1.96 7.91
N VAL A 67 -7.18 -2.00 7.29
CA VAL A 67 -7.07 -2.26 5.84
C VAL A 67 -7.49 -3.69 5.53
N ASP A 68 -7.03 -4.66 6.33
CA ASP A 68 -7.44 -6.06 6.18
C ASP A 68 -8.95 -6.26 6.37
N ILE A 69 -9.54 -5.59 7.35
CA ILE A 69 -10.99 -5.64 7.59
C ILE A 69 -11.75 -5.02 6.41
N MET A 70 -11.26 -3.91 5.87
CA MET A 70 -11.87 -3.26 4.70
C MET A 70 -11.71 -4.13 3.44
N GLU A 71 -10.54 -4.73 3.22
CA GLU A 71 -10.30 -5.66 2.11
C GLU A 71 -11.29 -6.83 2.17
N ARG A 72 -11.42 -7.48 3.32
CA ARG A 72 -12.35 -8.61 3.50
C ARG A 72 -13.80 -8.19 3.28
N GLY A 73 -14.18 -6.99 3.75
CA GLY A 73 -15.52 -6.45 3.52
C GLY A 73 -15.79 -6.12 2.04
N LEU A 74 -14.77 -5.65 1.30
CA LEU A 74 -14.88 -5.40 -0.14
C LEU A 74 -14.95 -6.68 -0.98
N GLN A 75 -14.39 -7.77 -0.48
CA GLN A 75 -14.47 -9.10 -1.08
C GLN A 75 -15.74 -9.87 -0.66
N ASP A 76 -16.67 -9.22 0.06
CA ASP A 76 -17.87 -9.88 0.56
C ASP A 76 -18.86 -10.20 -0.59
N PRO A 77 -19.27 -11.48 -0.74
CA PRO A 77 -20.19 -11.87 -1.81
C PRO A 77 -21.58 -11.26 -1.70
N GLU A 78 -22.03 -10.86 -0.50
CA GLU A 78 -23.32 -10.17 -0.34
C GLU A 78 -23.24 -8.72 -0.78
N LEU A 79 -22.10 -8.06 -0.53
CA LEU A 79 -21.81 -6.73 -1.09
C LEU A 79 -21.83 -6.76 -2.62
N ASP A 80 -21.16 -7.74 -3.25
CA ASP A 80 -21.17 -7.90 -4.71
C ASP A 80 -22.59 -8.07 -5.27
N LYS A 81 -23.42 -8.88 -4.61
CA LYS A 81 -24.83 -9.06 -4.99
C LYS A 81 -25.63 -7.76 -4.83
N ALA A 82 -25.38 -7.00 -3.77
CA ALA A 82 -26.02 -5.71 -3.54
C ALA A 82 -25.60 -4.64 -4.55
N LEU A 83 -24.36 -4.67 -5.04
CA LEU A 83 -23.91 -3.78 -6.12
C LEU A 83 -24.66 -4.05 -7.44
N LEU A 84 -24.89 -5.32 -7.75
CA LEU A 84 -25.64 -5.72 -8.95
C LEU A 84 -27.15 -5.47 -8.81
N ASN A 85 -27.71 -5.73 -7.62
CA ASN A 85 -29.13 -5.55 -7.33
C ASN A 85 -29.31 -4.85 -5.98
N PRO A 86 -29.31 -3.50 -5.97
CA PRO A 86 -29.35 -2.73 -4.74
C PRO A 86 -30.64 -2.97 -3.95
N PRO A 87 -30.56 -3.41 -2.68
CA PRO A 87 -31.74 -3.58 -1.85
C PRO A 87 -32.35 -2.21 -1.54
N LYS A 88 -33.67 -2.08 -1.75
CA LYS A 88 -34.40 -0.86 -1.39
C LYS A 88 -34.69 -0.86 0.11
N VAL A 89 -33.90 -0.08 0.86
CA VAL A 89 -34.11 0.12 2.30
C VAL A 89 -35.03 1.31 2.55
N GLY A 90 -36.24 1.05 3.06
CA GLY A 90 -37.14 2.08 3.58
C GLY A 90 -36.73 2.54 4.99
N THR A 91 -37.40 3.57 5.52
CA THR A 91 -37.13 4.11 6.86
C THR A 91 -37.17 3.05 7.98
N TRP A 92 -38.13 2.13 7.91
CA TRP A 92 -38.21 1.00 8.83
C TRP A 92 -37.07 -0.02 8.63
N GLY A 93 -36.65 -0.22 7.38
CA GLY A 93 -35.52 -1.07 7.03
C GLY A 93 -34.20 -0.55 7.61
N LEU A 94 -33.99 0.77 7.59
CA LEU A 94 -32.83 1.42 8.22
C LEU A 94 -32.83 1.23 9.74
N ILE A 95 -33.97 1.42 10.41
CA ILE A 95 -34.07 1.21 11.86
C ILE A 95 -33.78 -0.26 12.21
N ARG A 96 -34.24 -1.20 11.38
CA ARG A 96 -33.94 -2.62 11.56
C ARG A 96 -32.44 -2.91 11.33
N ALA A 97 -31.84 -2.33 10.30
CA ALA A 97 -30.42 -2.47 10.02
C ALA A 97 -29.55 -1.92 11.17
N MET A 98 -29.93 -0.79 11.78
CA MET A 98 -29.20 -0.27 12.95
C MET A 98 -29.26 -1.19 14.19
N LYS A 99 -30.24 -2.10 14.25
CA LYS A 99 -30.33 -3.11 15.31
C LYS A 99 -29.58 -4.39 14.98
N ASP A 100 -29.14 -4.54 13.74
CA ASP A 100 -28.36 -5.69 13.29
C ASP A 100 -26.97 -5.72 13.96
N GLU A 101 -26.51 -6.92 14.31
CA GLU A 101 -25.26 -7.09 15.05
C GLU A 101 -24.04 -6.71 14.19
N GLU A 102 -24.04 -7.05 12.90
CA GLU A 102 -22.94 -6.79 11.98
C GLU A 102 -22.83 -5.30 11.69
N VAL A 103 -23.97 -4.64 11.44
CA VAL A 103 -24.03 -3.18 11.26
C VAL A 103 -23.54 -2.45 12.51
N ARG A 104 -23.91 -2.92 13.70
CA ARG A 104 -23.47 -2.31 14.96
C ARG A 104 -21.96 -2.48 15.20
N LYS A 105 -21.39 -3.64 14.84
CA LYS A 105 -19.94 -3.87 14.88
C LYS A 105 -19.20 -2.92 13.94
N GLY A 106 -19.64 -2.82 12.69
CA GLY A 106 -19.06 -1.90 11.70
C GLY A 106 -19.17 -0.43 12.14
N MET A 107 -20.32 -0.02 12.67
CA MET A 107 -20.53 1.33 13.19
C MET A 107 -19.59 1.63 14.39
N GLY A 108 -19.35 0.66 15.27
CA GLY A 108 -18.40 0.80 16.38
C GLY A 108 -16.97 1.10 15.89
N ILE A 109 -16.52 0.38 14.86
CA ILE A 109 -15.21 0.62 14.23
C ILE A 109 -15.16 2.03 13.62
N MET A 110 -16.19 2.41 12.88
CA MET A 110 -16.26 3.74 12.24
C MET A 110 -16.26 4.88 13.27
N ILE A 111 -16.94 4.74 14.40
CA ILE A 111 -16.92 5.73 15.47
C ILE A 111 -15.51 5.90 16.06
N GLU A 112 -14.78 4.80 16.27
CA GLU A 112 -13.42 4.90 16.80
C GLU A 112 -12.45 5.49 15.78
N LEU A 113 -12.63 5.19 14.49
CA LEU A 113 -11.89 5.85 13.40
C LEU A 113 -12.14 7.37 13.40
N LEU A 114 -13.40 7.80 13.51
CA LEU A 114 -13.75 9.22 13.58
C LEU A 114 -13.11 9.91 14.79
N LYS A 115 -13.11 9.26 15.96
CA LYS A 115 -12.42 9.79 17.15
C LYS A 115 -10.91 9.88 16.94
N ALA A 116 -10.29 8.89 16.31
CA ALA A 116 -8.86 8.90 16.02
C ALA A 116 -8.49 10.06 15.09
N ILE A 117 -9.28 10.29 14.03
CA ILE A 117 -9.11 11.42 13.11
C ILE A 117 -9.26 12.75 13.87
N GLY A 118 -10.29 12.89 14.71
CA GLY A 118 -10.51 14.10 15.50
C GLY A 118 -9.35 14.41 16.47
N ARG A 119 -8.76 13.38 17.09
CA ARG A 119 -7.56 13.52 17.94
C ARG A 119 -6.35 13.98 17.11
N ALA A 120 -6.18 13.43 15.90
CA ALA A 120 -5.08 13.79 15.01
C ALA A 120 -5.24 15.20 14.40
N SER A 121 -6.47 15.68 14.18
CA SER A 121 -6.73 16.99 13.57
C SER A 121 -6.58 18.18 14.53
N THR A 122 -6.49 17.92 15.84
CA THR A 122 -6.23 18.96 16.85
C THR A 122 -4.75 19.04 17.25
N SER A 123 -3.90 18.20 16.64
CA SER A 123 -2.44 18.24 16.80
C SER A 123 -1.77 19.17 15.80
#